data_AF-A0A1T5ITS7-F1
#
_entry.id   AF-A0A1T5ITS7-F1
#
_cell.length_a   1.000
_cell.length_b   1.000
_cell.length_c   1.000
_cell.angle_alpha   90.00
_cell.angle_beta   90.00
_cell.angle_gamma   90.00
#
_symmetry.space_group_name_H-M   'P 1'
#
loop_
_entity.id
_entity.type
_entity.pdbx_description
1 polymer ?
#
loop_
_entity_poly.entity_id
_entity_poly.type
_entity_poly.pdbx_seq_one_letter_code
_entity_poly.pdbx_strand_id
1 'polypeptide(L)'
;MTDMYIVETDRLGFRKWRDDDAETLFRYASDPDVGPRAGWPPHKSVEESREIIRTLFGGDHMWALVLKETGEPVGCIGYFIHGESNIEIGVDDAEVGYWIGKPYWNQGICTEALRALVDYCFDVKGFSTLWGDFFIGNPASGHVMEKCGFIDTGRENKCSNLRVGKDNPVRIMRLDRPAPLTEEYLMGFVPERFLRDEKYRRGHMNILAPAAGTRILGMHTPEMKAVARDLVKKGEWRRQLEAWKNHRPLTGAGGLTHEERMIWGLVLDYAKLPLEERLDEVRKFIPAVDNWAICDNFCCNAKWVEKSDKEKVWKFARELIGSSGEFRARVGLILSLAHFLDECSVQRTLDTVVERNIGDDSPFYIRMGAAWLFAEALCRQYDIALPYIRERRLSRWIHNKAIQKARESFRIAPELKDYLNTLKF
;
A
#
# COMPACT_ATOMS: atom_id res chain seq x y z
N MET A 1 -15.82 -6.43 -22.99
CA MET A 1 -14.89 -5.54 -22.26
C MET A 1 -13.56 -5.77 -22.92
N THR A 2 -13.11 -4.86 -23.77
CA THR A 2 -11.95 -5.13 -24.64
C THR A 2 -10.87 -4.11 -24.31
N ASP A 3 -9.73 -4.63 -23.88
CA ASP A 3 -8.53 -3.91 -23.43
C ASP A 3 -8.15 -2.77 -24.38
N MET A 4 -8.49 -1.52 -24.02
CA MET A 4 -8.18 -0.35 -24.84
C MET A 4 -6.77 0.19 -24.60
N TYR A 5 -6.21 -0.08 -23.41
CA TYR A 5 -4.92 0.41 -22.97
C TYR A 5 -4.09 -0.71 -22.33
N ILE A 6 -2.78 -0.68 -22.55
CA ILE A 6 -1.80 -1.61 -21.99
C ILE A 6 -1.50 -1.26 -20.53
N VAL A 7 -1.49 0.03 -20.22
CA VAL A 7 -1.36 0.59 -18.87
C VAL A 7 -2.34 1.75 -18.75
N GLU A 8 -2.95 1.88 -17.57
CA GLU A 8 -3.89 2.94 -17.27
C GLU A 8 -3.55 3.65 -15.97
N THR A 9 -3.76 4.96 -15.95
CA THR A 9 -3.70 5.80 -14.75
C THR A 9 -5.01 6.58 -14.62
N ASP A 10 -5.09 7.49 -13.64
CA ASP A 10 -6.26 8.34 -13.44
C ASP A 10 -6.57 9.18 -14.69
N ARG A 11 -5.53 9.81 -15.30
CA ARG A 11 -5.71 10.70 -16.45
C ARG A 11 -5.29 10.10 -17.80
N LEU A 12 -4.46 9.05 -17.81
CA LEU A 12 -3.77 8.58 -19.01
C LEU A 12 -4.05 7.12 -19.32
N GLY A 13 -3.95 6.77 -20.60
CA GLY A 13 -3.88 5.40 -21.08
C GLY A 13 -2.74 5.22 -22.07
N PHE A 14 -2.05 4.09 -22.01
CA PHE A 14 -0.93 3.77 -22.90
C PHE A 14 -1.45 2.82 -23.98
N ARG A 15 -1.34 3.18 -25.25
CA ARG A 15 -1.73 2.28 -26.36
C ARG A 15 -0.72 2.33 -27.49
N LYS A 16 -0.77 1.32 -28.36
CA LYS A 16 -0.04 1.36 -29.63
C LYS A 16 -0.42 2.61 -30.44
N TRP A 17 0.58 3.18 -31.10
CA TRP A 17 0.38 4.24 -32.08
C TRP A 17 -0.40 3.72 -33.28
N ARG A 18 -1.16 4.62 -33.91
CA ARG A 18 -1.99 4.35 -35.09
C ARG A 18 -1.68 5.38 -36.16
N ASP A 19 -1.86 5.02 -37.43
CA ASP A 19 -1.57 5.92 -38.55
C ASP A 19 -2.38 7.22 -38.52
N ASP A 20 -3.59 7.20 -37.95
CA ASP A 20 -4.46 8.37 -37.77
C ASP A 20 -4.00 9.29 -36.63
N ASP A 21 -3.09 8.85 -35.76
CA ASP A 21 -2.45 9.71 -34.76
C ASP A 21 -1.45 10.70 -35.39
N ALA A 22 -1.08 10.52 -36.66
CA ALA A 22 -0.03 11.30 -37.32
C ALA A 22 -0.26 12.82 -37.31
N GLU A 23 -1.51 13.26 -37.43
CA GLU A 23 -1.85 14.70 -37.39
C GLU A 23 -1.61 15.29 -36.00
N THR A 24 -2.02 14.57 -34.97
CA THR A 24 -1.81 14.98 -33.58
C THR A 24 -0.34 14.89 -33.17
N LEU A 25 0.35 13.82 -33.58
CA LEU A 25 1.78 13.69 -33.39
C LEU A 25 2.51 14.88 -34.02
N PHE A 26 2.20 15.20 -35.28
CA PHE A 26 2.79 16.34 -35.97
C PHE A 26 2.53 17.66 -35.22
N ARG A 27 1.28 17.90 -34.79
CA ARG A 27 0.88 19.11 -34.05
C ARG A 27 1.78 19.41 -32.87
N TYR A 28 2.18 18.39 -32.10
CA TYR A 28 3.06 18.57 -30.94
C TYR A 28 4.55 18.44 -31.28
N ALA A 29 4.91 17.52 -32.17
CA ALA A 29 6.30 17.25 -32.51
C ALA A 29 6.92 18.27 -33.47
N SER A 30 6.12 19.10 -34.13
CA SER A 30 6.61 20.23 -34.93
C SER A 30 7.03 21.45 -34.08
N ASP A 31 6.65 21.50 -32.80
CA ASP A 31 7.06 22.60 -31.93
C ASP A 31 8.58 22.55 -31.67
N PRO A 32 9.32 23.65 -31.92
CA PRO A 32 10.77 23.67 -31.83
C PRO A 32 11.32 23.43 -30.42
N ASP A 33 10.50 23.56 -29.38
CA ASP A 33 10.92 23.32 -28.00
C ASP A 33 10.76 21.85 -27.57
N VAL A 34 10.03 21.02 -28.31
CA VAL A 34 9.71 19.64 -27.90
C VAL A 34 10.84 18.68 -28.29
N GLY A 35 11.04 18.45 -29.58
CA GLY A 35 11.97 17.44 -30.07
C GLY A 35 13.42 17.62 -29.63
N PRO A 36 14.01 18.82 -29.75
CA PRO A 36 15.43 19.03 -29.40
C PRO A 36 15.76 18.72 -27.93
N ARG A 37 14.79 18.84 -27.03
CA ARG A 37 14.92 18.47 -25.61
C ARG A 37 14.92 16.97 -25.35
N ALA A 38 14.54 16.17 -26.35
CA ALA A 38 14.50 14.71 -26.36
C ALA A 38 15.40 14.10 -27.46
N GLY A 39 16.21 14.93 -28.15
CA GLY A 39 17.28 14.47 -29.04
C GLY A 39 16.90 14.28 -30.51
N TRP A 40 15.75 14.81 -30.95
CA TRP A 40 15.29 14.72 -32.34
C TRP A 40 14.84 16.08 -32.91
N PRO A 41 14.94 16.31 -34.25
CA PRO A 41 14.56 17.58 -34.85
C PRO A 41 13.03 17.72 -34.94
N PRO A 42 12.48 18.95 -34.88
CA PRO A 42 11.03 19.14 -35.06
C PRO A 42 10.53 18.50 -36.36
N HIS A 43 9.39 17.82 -36.27
CA HIS A 43 8.77 17.20 -37.44
C HIS A 43 8.38 18.27 -38.46
N LYS A 44 8.49 17.95 -39.75
CA LYS A 44 8.28 18.86 -40.88
C LYS A 44 6.95 18.65 -41.59
N SER A 45 6.36 17.46 -41.45
CA SER A 45 5.03 17.16 -42.00
C SER A 45 4.29 16.07 -41.23
N VAL A 46 2.99 15.95 -41.52
CA VAL A 46 2.15 14.84 -41.08
C VAL A 46 2.67 13.52 -41.64
N GLU A 47 3.13 13.51 -42.89
CA GLU A 47 3.71 12.33 -43.55
C GLU A 47 4.96 11.84 -42.83
N GLU A 48 5.86 12.73 -42.41
CA GLU A 48 7.03 12.36 -41.60
C GLU A 48 6.60 11.77 -40.26
N SER A 49 5.60 12.36 -39.61
CA SER A 49 5.06 11.83 -38.35
C SER A 49 4.47 10.43 -38.52
N ARG A 50 3.78 10.18 -39.63
CA ARG A 50 3.24 8.86 -40.00
C ARG A 50 4.34 7.84 -40.26
N GLU A 51 5.41 8.24 -40.94
CA GLU A 51 6.60 7.40 -41.15
C GLU A 51 7.24 7.01 -39.80
N ILE A 52 7.39 7.98 -38.89
CA ILE A 52 7.93 7.77 -37.54
C ILE A 52 7.07 6.82 -36.72
N ILE A 53 5.73 6.95 -36.79
CA ILE A 53 4.81 6.01 -36.15
C ILE A 53 5.07 4.59 -36.62
N ARG A 54 5.20 4.37 -37.93
CA ARG A 54 5.37 3.03 -38.51
C ARG A 54 6.75 2.44 -38.26
N THR A 55 7.78 3.28 -38.18
CA THR A 55 9.19 2.83 -38.10
C THR A 55 9.72 2.80 -36.68
N LEU A 56 9.65 3.92 -35.96
CA LEU A 56 10.23 4.06 -34.62
C LEU A 56 9.25 3.68 -33.51
N PHE A 57 7.96 3.92 -33.71
CA PHE A 57 6.93 3.61 -32.71
C PHE A 57 6.09 2.37 -33.05
N GLY A 58 6.46 1.64 -34.11
CA GLY A 58 5.75 0.45 -34.57
C GLY A 58 6.05 -0.82 -33.76
N GLY A 59 7.07 -0.77 -32.91
CA GLY A 59 7.46 -1.87 -32.01
C GLY A 59 6.52 -2.02 -30.80
N ASP A 60 6.81 -3.03 -29.96
CA ASP A 60 5.98 -3.35 -28.80
C ASP A 60 6.29 -2.53 -27.54
N HIS A 61 7.38 -1.75 -27.54
CA HIS A 61 7.89 -1.08 -26.35
C HIS A 61 7.62 0.44 -26.30
N MET A 62 7.05 1.01 -27.38
CA MET A 62 6.77 2.45 -27.50
C MET A 62 5.28 2.68 -27.69
N TRP A 63 4.71 3.55 -26.87
CA TRP A 63 3.27 3.77 -26.83
C TRP A 63 2.91 5.24 -26.87
N ALA A 64 1.75 5.52 -27.46
CA ALA A 64 1.10 6.81 -27.36
C ALA A 64 0.58 7.00 -25.93
N LEU A 65 0.92 8.13 -25.33
CA LEU A 65 0.32 8.60 -24.09
C LEU A 65 -1.00 9.31 -24.43
N VAL A 66 -2.12 8.68 -24.12
CA VAL A 66 -3.45 9.21 -24.44
C VAL A 66 -4.07 9.87 -23.23
N LEU A 67 -4.52 11.12 -23.38
CA LEU A 67 -5.30 11.81 -22.36
C LEU A 67 -6.74 11.28 -22.39
N LYS A 68 -7.19 10.64 -21.31
CA LYS A 68 -8.49 9.95 -21.25
C LYS A 68 -9.68 10.89 -21.48
N GLU A 69 -9.58 12.13 -21.03
CA GLU A 69 -10.63 13.14 -21.16
C GLU A 69 -10.97 13.44 -22.63
N THR A 70 -9.96 13.46 -23.50
CA THR A 70 -10.12 13.84 -24.92
C THR A 70 -9.96 12.67 -25.88
N GLY A 71 -9.34 11.57 -25.43
CA GLY A 71 -8.93 10.46 -26.29
C GLY A 71 -7.71 10.76 -27.18
N GLU A 72 -7.07 11.92 -26.99
CA GLU A 72 -5.99 12.41 -27.86
C GLU A 72 -4.61 11.91 -27.40
N PRO A 73 -3.73 11.45 -28.31
CA PRO A 73 -2.34 11.12 -27.99
C PRO A 73 -1.51 12.40 -27.79
N VAL A 74 -1.14 12.68 -26.55
CA VAL A 74 -0.47 13.93 -26.14
C VAL A 74 1.05 13.81 -26.04
N GLY A 75 1.60 12.60 -26.18
CA GLY A 75 3.03 12.32 -26.06
C GLY A 75 3.38 10.86 -26.34
N CYS A 76 4.62 10.49 -26.05
CA CYS A 76 5.14 9.13 -26.18
C CYS A 76 5.78 8.68 -24.88
N ILE A 77 5.63 7.40 -24.55
CA ILE A 77 6.35 6.75 -23.46
C ILE A 77 6.74 5.33 -23.86
N GLY A 78 7.84 4.84 -23.34
CA GLY A 78 8.26 3.47 -23.57
C GLY A 78 9.58 3.14 -22.89
N TYR A 79 10.10 1.98 -23.26
CA TYR A 79 11.41 1.53 -22.81
C TYR A 79 12.20 0.91 -23.96
N PHE A 80 13.52 0.85 -23.78
CA PHE A 80 14.47 0.17 -24.67
C PHE A 80 15.12 -0.97 -23.88
N ILE A 81 15.25 -2.14 -24.50
CA ILE A 81 15.90 -3.30 -23.87
C ILE A 81 17.40 -3.33 -24.17
N HIS A 82 18.10 -4.30 -23.58
CA HIS A 82 19.50 -4.56 -23.88
C HIS A 82 19.75 -4.66 -25.39
N GLY A 83 20.75 -3.92 -25.89
CA GLY A 83 21.07 -3.82 -27.31
C GLY A 83 20.31 -2.74 -28.09
N GLU A 84 19.19 -2.23 -27.57
CA GLU A 84 18.44 -1.10 -28.15
C GLU A 84 18.76 0.24 -27.46
N SER A 85 19.11 0.18 -26.17
CA SER A 85 19.44 1.33 -25.32
C SER A 85 20.73 2.05 -25.76
N ASN A 86 20.75 3.37 -25.61
CA ASN A 86 21.97 4.18 -25.82
C ASN A 86 22.92 4.12 -24.62
N ILE A 87 22.39 3.70 -23.47
CA ILE A 87 23.14 3.41 -22.26
C ILE A 87 23.56 1.93 -22.30
N GLU A 88 24.79 1.60 -21.92
CA GLU A 88 25.18 0.20 -21.71
C GLU A 88 24.47 -0.32 -20.45
N ILE A 89 23.47 -1.19 -20.66
CA ILE A 89 22.60 -1.74 -19.62
C ILE A 89 22.66 -3.27 -19.60
N GLY A 90 22.30 -3.89 -18.48
CA GLY A 90 22.26 -5.36 -18.36
C GLY A 90 21.14 -6.01 -19.19
N VAL A 91 21.21 -7.33 -19.38
CA VAL A 91 20.21 -8.11 -20.13
C VAL A 91 18.82 -8.11 -19.47
N ASP A 92 18.79 -7.95 -18.14
CA ASP A 92 17.56 -7.88 -17.33
C ASP A 92 17.16 -6.43 -17.01
N ASP A 93 17.73 -5.44 -17.70
CA ASP A 93 17.48 -4.02 -17.48
C ASP A 93 16.72 -3.41 -18.67
N ALA A 94 16.16 -2.21 -18.45
CA ALA A 94 15.61 -1.40 -19.53
C ALA A 94 15.94 0.10 -19.35
N GLU A 95 16.04 0.84 -20.45
CA GLU A 95 16.14 2.30 -20.46
C GLU A 95 14.76 2.91 -20.72
N VAL A 96 14.29 3.86 -19.92
CA VAL A 96 12.99 4.53 -20.11
C VAL A 96 13.13 5.77 -20.99
N GLY A 97 12.15 5.99 -21.86
CA GLY A 97 12.07 7.18 -22.71
C GLY A 97 10.67 7.78 -22.69
N TYR A 98 10.58 9.11 -22.63
CA TYR A 98 9.30 9.82 -22.68
C TYR A 98 9.43 11.23 -23.23
N TRP A 99 8.35 11.72 -23.83
CA TRP A 99 8.14 13.14 -24.11
C TRP A 99 6.64 13.45 -24.15
N ILE A 100 6.28 14.71 -23.94
CA ILE A 100 4.90 15.17 -24.06
C ILE A 100 4.84 16.54 -24.74
N GLY A 101 3.73 16.82 -25.43
CA GLY A 101 3.48 18.09 -26.08
C GLY A 101 3.53 19.27 -25.10
N LYS A 102 4.04 20.40 -25.58
CA LYS A 102 4.27 21.63 -24.80
C LYS A 102 3.06 22.13 -23.99
N PRO A 103 1.80 22.07 -24.48
CA PRO A 103 0.63 22.49 -23.71
C PRO A 103 0.44 21.71 -22.39
N TYR A 104 1.02 20.52 -22.28
CA TYR A 104 0.85 19.60 -21.14
C TYR A 104 2.03 19.63 -20.15
N TRP A 105 3.02 20.49 -20.38
CA TRP A 105 4.16 20.66 -19.47
C TRP A 105 3.73 21.24 -18.12
N ASN A 106 4.49 20.91 -17.08
CA ASN A 106 4.28 21.39 -15.70
C ASN A 106 2.93 21.00 -15.05
N GLN A 107 2.18 20.05 -15.64
CA GLN A 107 0.90 19.54 -15.12
C GLN A 107 1.03 18.17 -14.42
N GLY A 108 2.27 17.70 -14.21
CA GLY A 108 2.58 16.41 -13.59
C GLY A 108 2.31 15.19 -14.48
N ILE A 109 1.95 15.38 -15.75
CA ILE A 109 1.54 14.29 -16.66
C ILE A 109 2.69 13.31 -16.93
N CYS A 110 3.90 13.80 -17.24
CA CYS A 110 5.06 12.89 -17.42
C CYS A 110 5.43 12.15 -16.13
N THR A 111 5.28 12.76 -14.96
CA THR A 111 5.55 12.07 -13.67
C THR A 111 4.53 10.96 -13.41
N GLU A 112 3.25 11.20 -13.69
CA GLU A 112 2.22 10.16 -13.62
C GLU A 112 2.50 9.02 -14.59
N ALA A 113 2.79 9.35 -15.85
CA ALA A 113 3.11 8.39 -16.89
C ALA A 113 4.35 7.54 -16.55
N LEU A 114 5.44 8.18 -16.13
CA LEU A 114 6.68 7.47 -15.81
C LEU A 114 6.51 6.55 -14.61
N ARG A 115 5.76 6.94 -13.57
CA ARG A 115 5.45 6.04 -12.45
C ARG A 115 4.71 4.78 -12.91
N ALA A 116 3.69 4.94 -13.75
CA ALA A 116 2.97 3.81 -14.32
C ALA A 116 3.85 2.91 -15.21
N LEU A 117 4.76 3.50 -15.98
CA LEU A 117 5.74 2.74 -16.75
C LEU A 117 6.69 1.96 -15.83
N VAL A 118 7.20 2.58 -14.77
CA VAL A 118 8.07 1.93 -13.77
C VAL A 118 7.39 0.69 -13.19
N ASP A 119 6.13 0.84 -12.77
CA ASP A 119 5.35 -0.29 -12.24
C ASP A 119 5.17 -1.39 -13.31
N TYR A 120 4.80 -1.02 -14.53
CA TYR A 120 4.69 -1.99 -15.63
C TYR A 120 6.00 -2.73 -15.90
N CYS A 121 7.12 -2.00 -15.97
CA CYS A 121 8.44 -2.57 -16.24
C CYS A 121 8.88 -3.56 -15.15
N PHE A 122 8.64 -3.24 -13.87
CA PHE A 122 9.02 -4.13 -12.78
C PHE A 122 8.03 -5.28 -12.55
N ASP A 123 6.73 -5.01 -12.60
CA ASP A 123 5.70 -5.95 -12.18
C ASP A 123 5.19 -6.82 -13.33
N VAL A 124 5.19 -6.30 -14.56
CA VAL A 124 4.74 -7.05 -15.75
C VAL A 124 5.93 -7.57 -16.56
N LYS A 125 6.94 -6.72 -16.81
CA LYS A 125 8.11 -7.14 -17.62
C LYS A 125 9.20 -7.83 -16.81
N GLY A 126 9.24 -7.61 -15.50
CA GLY A 126 10.17 -8.29 -14.60
C GLY A 126 11.59 -7.75 -14.62
N PHE A 127 11.83 -6.56 -15.16
CA PHE A 127 13.17 -5.96 -15.19
C PHE A 127 13.75 -5.78 -13.77
N SER A 128 15.08 -5.83 -13.66
CA SER A 128 15.81 -5.67 -12.41
C SER A 128 16.24 -4.23 -12.17
N THR A 129 16.58 -3.50 -13.23
CA THR A 129 16.98 -2.09 -13.15
C THR A 129 16.33 -1.31 -14.29
N LEU A 130 15.91 -0.09 -14.00
CA LEU A 130 15.54 0.90 -14.99
C LEU A 130 16.59 1.99 -15.06
N TRP A 131 16.97 2.34 -16.26
CA TRP A 131 17.89 3.42 -16.59
C TRP A 131 17.13 4.53 -17.29
N GLY A 132 17.70 5.73 -17.30
CA GLY A 132 17.23 6.81 -18.13
C GLY A 132 18.30 7.88 -18.20
N ASP A 133 18.24 8.72 -19.22
CA ASP A 133 19.08 9.90 -19.28
C ASP A 133 18.28 11.16 -19.59
N PHE A 134 18.91 12.30 -19.31
CA PHE A 134 18.39 13.58 -19.76
C PHE A 134 19.54 14.51 -20.09
N PHE A 135 19.36 15.38 -21.10
CA PHE A 135 20.30 16.45 -21.37
C PHE A 135 20.49 17.33 -20.13
N ILE A 136 21.72 17.67 -19.78
CA ILE A 136 22.00 18.59 -18.67
C ILE A 136 21.28 19.94 -18.87
N GLY A 137 21.10 20.38 -20.11
CA GLY A 137 20.33 21.58 -20.48
C GLY A 137 18.80 21.45 -20.35
N ASN A 138 18.28 20.26 -20.02
CA ASN A 138 16.86 19.98 -19.80
C ASN A 138 16.60 19.43 -18.39
N PRO A 139 16.84 20.23 -17.32
CA PRO A 139 16.67 19.76 -15.95
C PRO A 139 15.24 19.30 -15.65
N ALA A 140 14.23 19.82 -16.36
CA ALA A 140 12.84 19.42 -16.16
C ALA A 140 12.61 17.91 -16.36
N SER A 141 13.34 17.27 -17.28
CA SER A 141 13.27 15.80 -17.44
C SER A 141 13.89 15.07 -16.26
N GLY A 142 15.06 15.52 -15.77
CA GLY A 142 15.69 14.98 -14.57
C GLY A 142 14.77 15.05 -13.33
N HIS A 143 14.08 16.17 -13.13
CA HIS A 143 13.12 16.33 -12.04
C HIS A 143 11.93 15.36 -12.14
N VAL A 144 11.53 14.95 -13.36
CA VAL A 144 10.51 13.91 -13.54
C VAL A 144 11.06 12.56 -13.08
N MET A 145 12.28 12.20 -13.47
CA MET A 145 12.94 10.95 -13.05
C MET A 145 13.13 10.89 -11.53
N GLU A 146 13.64 11.96 -10.91
CA GLU A 146 13.80 12.06 -9.44
C GLU A 146 12.46 11.87 -8.71
N LYS A 147 11.38 12.47 -9.19
CA LYS A 147 10.02 12.29 -8.63
C LYS A 147 9.49 10.86 -8.79
N CYS A 148 10.08 10.07 -9.68
CA CYS A 148 9.78 8.67 -9.90
C CYS A 148 10.79 7.73 -9.22
N GLY A 149 11.70 8.28 -8.38
CA GLY A 149 12.61 7.51 -7.55
C GLY A 149 13.98 7.23 -8.18
N PHE A 150 14.23 7.66 -9.42
CA PHE A 150 15.53 7.50 -10.03
C PHE A 150 16.59 8.33 -9.29
N ILE A 151 17.79 7.77 -9.19
CA ILE A 151 18.95 8.36 -8.52
C ILE A 151 20.01 8.71 -9.56
N ASP A 152 20.64 9.88 -9.41
CA ASP A 152 21.77 10.28 -10.24
C ASP A 152 22.97 9.36 -9.98
N THR A 153 23.51 8.78 -11.05
CA THR A 153 24.67 7.89 -10.99
C THR A 153 26.00 8.64 -10.93
N GLY A 154 25.98 9.96 -11.12
CA GLY A 154 27.16 10.81 -11.30
C GLY A 154 27.81 10.68 -12.69
N ARG A 155 27.34 9.74 -13.52
CA ARG A 155 27.90 9.49 -14.86
C ARG A 155 27.28 10.44 -15.89
N GLU A 156 28.12 10.89 -16.81
CA GLU A 156 27.71 11.62 -18.01
C GLU A 156 27.99 10.77 -19.25
N ASN A 157 27.15 10.93 -20.26
CA ASN A 157 27.39 10.34 -21.57
C ASN A 157 27.18 11.38 -22.67
N LYS A 158 27.54 11.00 -23.89
CA LYS A 158 27.14 11.67 -25.12
C LYS A 158 26.44 10.63 -25.99
N CYS A 159 25.19 10.90 -26.33
CA CYS A 159 24.39 9.95 -27.10
C CYS A 159 24.61 10.21 -28.60
N SER A 160 25.61 9.53 -29.17
CA SER A 160 26.01 9.65 -30.58
C SER A 160 24.89 9.30 -31.56
N ASN A 161 23.91 8.51 -31.12
CA ASN A 161 22.75 8.06 -31.90
C ASN A 161 21.60 9.08 -31.96
N LEU A 162 21.70 10.21 -31.24
CA LEU A 162 20.68 11.26 -31.30
C LEU A 162 20.75 12.03 -32.62
N ARG A 163 19.58 12.34 -33.19
CA ARG A 163 19.48 13.11 -34.44
C ARG A 163 19.87 14.57 -34.24
N VAL A 164 19.69 15.11 -33.04
CA VAL A 164 20.11 16.46 -32.62
C VAL A 164 20.70 16.41 -31.22
N GLY A 165 21.72 17.23 -30.95
CA GLY A 165 22.31 17.33 -29.61
C GLY A 165 23.24 16.17 -29.23
N LYS A 166 23.71 15.38 -30.21
CA LYS A 166 24.61 14.24 -30.00
C LYS A 166 25.88 14.54 -29.18
N ASP A 167 26.36 15.78 -29.25
CA ASP A 167 27.56 16.24 -28.54
C ASP A 167 27.24 16.87 -27.17
N ASN A 168 25.95 17.10 -26.88
CA ASN A 168 25.50 17.65 -25.62
C ASN A 168 25.57 16.56 -24.53
N PRO A 169 26.07 16.90 -23.34
CA PRO A 169 26.15 15.93 -22.26
C PRO A 169 24.75 15.59 -21.74
N VAL A 170 24.55 14.30 -21.48
CA VAL A 170 23.39 13.76 -20.74
C VAL A 170 23.84 13.29 -19.36
N ARG A 171 22.94 13.37 -18.38
CA ARG A 171 23.13 12.79 -17.05
C ARG A 171 22.42 11.44 -16.98
N ILE A 172 23.13 10.40 -16.51
CA ILE A 172 22.56 9.05 -16.40
C ILE A 172 21.93 8.86 -15.03
N MET A 173 20.67 8.43 -15.04
CA MET A 173 19.84 8.11 -13.89
C MET A 173 19.61 6.59 -13.80
N ARG A 174 19.48 6.07 -12.58
CA ARG A 174 19.23 4.66 -12.29
C ARG A 174 18.13 4.49 -11.26
N LEU A 175 17.24 3.53 -11.47
CA LEU A 175 16.26 3.06 -10.51
C LEU A 175 16.35 1.54 -10.44
N ASP A 176 16.84 1.03 -9.32
CA ASP A 176 16.84 -0.39 -9.05
C ASP A 176 15.44 -0.86 -8.68
N ARG A 177 15.07 -2.06 -9.11
CA ARG A 177 13.91 -2.75 -8.54
C ARG A 177 14.17 -2.87 -7.04
N PRO A 178 13.27 -2.36 -6.18
CA PRO A 178 13.39 -2.53 -4.75
C PRO A 178 13.48 -4.03 -4.45
N ALA A 179 14.52 -4.43 -3.73
CA ALA A 179 14.54 -5.77 -3.17
C ALA A 179 13.30 -5.93 -2.28
N PRO A 180 12.53 -7.03 -2.41
CA PRO A 180 11.46 -7.29 -1.45
C PRO A 180 12.06 -7.28 -0.04
N LEU A 181 11.31 -6.80 0.96
CA LEU A 181 11.70 -6.90 2.36
C LEU A 181 12.07 -8.35 2.64
N THR A 182 13.36 -8.58 2.89
CA THR A 182 13.87 -9.88 3.29
C THR A 182 13.93 -9.98 4.80
N GLU A 183 13.99 -11.20 5.32
CA GLU A 183 14.20 -11.40 6.74
C GLU A 183 15.57 -10.86 7.17
N GLU A 184 16.60 -10.98 6.33
CA GLU A 184 17.93 -10.42 6.61
C GLU A 184 17.88 -8.90 6.82
N TYR A 185 17.09 -8.19 6.01
CA TYR A 185 16.88 -6.75 6.19
C TYR A 185 16.19 -6.45 7.53
N LEU A 186 15.13 -7.18 7.86
CA LEU A 186 14.38 -7.00 9.11
C LEU A 186 15.23 -7.36 10.35
N MET A 187 16.10 -8.36 10.24
CA MET A 187 17.03 -8.75 11.30
C MET A 187 17.99 -7.62 11.69
N GLY A 188 18.28 -6.68 10.77
CA GLY A 188 19.06 -5.48 11.07
C GLY A 188 18.43 -4.53 12.09
N PHE A 189 17.12 -4.67 12.37
CA PHE A 189 16.38 -3.88 13.34
C PHE A 189 16.12 -4.62 14.66
N VAL A 190 16.54 -5.89 14.78
CA VAL A 190 16.31 -6.69 15.97
C VAL A 190 17.29 -6.27 17.06
N PRO A 191 16.82 -5.92 18.27
CA PRO A 191 17.71 -5.48 19.34
C PRO A 191 18.58 -6.64 19.83
N GLU A 192 19.84 -6.33 20.13
CA GLU A 192 20.85 -7.29 20.56
C GLU A 192 20.40 -8.14 21.76
N ARG A 193 19.63 -7.55 22.68
CA ARG A 193 19.07 -8.28 23.82
C ARG A 193 18.18 -9.44 23.40
N PHE A 194 17.34 -9.27 22.37
CA PHE A 194 16.48 -10.35 21.87
C PHE A 194 17.31 -11.51 21.28
N LEU A 195 18.43 -11.17 20.63
CA LEU A 195 19.35 -12.14 20.04
C LEU A 195 20.13 -12.92 21.11
N ARG A 196 20.53 -12.29 22.22
CA ARG A 196 21.42 -12.89 23.22
C ARG A 196 20.70 -13.48 24.45
N ASP A 197 19.57 -12.91 24.86
CA ASP A 197 18.85 -13.29 26.09
C ASP A 197 17.66 -14.21 25.78
N GLU A 198 17.87 -15.52 25.91
CA GLU A 198 16.84 -16.54 25.66
C GLU A 198 15.63 -16.38 26.60
N LYS A 199 15.85 -15.98 27.86
CA LYS A 199 14.77 -15.79 28.82
C LYS A 199 13.88 -14.62 28.40
N TYR A 200 14.48 -13.51 27.98
CA TYR A 200 13.77 -12.36 27.44
C TYR A 200 12.97 -12.74 26.17
N ARG A 201 13.61 -13.44 25.24
CA ARG A 201 12.98 -13.91 23.99
C ARG A 201 11.75 -14.78 24.26
N ARG A 202 11.89 -15.79 25.13
CA ARG A 202 10.80 -16.69 25.50
C ARG A 202 9.67 -15.95 26.21
N GLY A 203 9.99 -14.98 27.07
CA GLY A 203 9.01 -14.10 27.69
C GLY A 203 8.19 -13.33 26.66
N HIS A 204 8.86 -12.78 25.64
CA HIS A 204 8.22 -12.07 24.54
C HIS A 204 7.31 -12.99 23.70
N MET A 205 7.78 -14.18 23.35
CA MET A 205 6.99 -15.18 22.62
C MET A 205 5.73 -15.60 23.38
N ASN A 206 5.83 -15.80 24.69
CA ASN A 206 4.68 -16.16 25.53
C ASN A 206 3.63 -15.05 25.61
N ILE A 207 4.04 -13.79 25.52
CA ILE A 207 3.11 -12.64 25.51
C ILE A 207 2.37 -12.57 24.18
N LEU A 208 3.08 -12.71 23.06
CA LEU A 208 2.47 -12.64 21.74
C LEU A 208 1.57 -13.86 21.47
N ALA A 209 2.03 -15.05 21.90
CA ALA A 209 1.36 -16.34 21.70
C ALA A 209 0.85 -16.52 20.25
N PRO A 210 1.76 -16.47 19.25
CA PRO A 210 1.36 -16.57 17.86
C PRO A 210 0.87 -17.97 17.51
N ALA A 211 0.27 -18.11 16.32
CA ALA A 211 -0.14 -19.42 15.83
C ALA A 211 1.07 -20.36 15.72
N ALA A 212 0.81 -21.66 15.90
CA ALA A 212 1.85 -22.68 15.81
C ALA A 212 2.59 -22.59 14.46
N GLY A 213 3.92 -22.50 14.53
CA GLY A 213 4.79 -22.38 13.35
C GLY A 213 5.08 -20.94 12.91
N THR A 214 4.44 -19.93 13.48
CA THR A 214 4.78 -18.53 13.19
C THR A 214 6.10 -18.14 13.84
N ARG A 215 7.04 -17.68 13.01
CA ARG A 215 8.35 -17.22 13.47
C ARG A 215 8.30 -15.77 13.94
N ILE A 216 9.08 -15.45 14.96
CA ILE A 216 9.23 -14.09 15.51
C ILE A 216 10.69 -13.70 15.37
N LEU A 217 10.97 -12.61 14.66
CA LEU A 217 12.32 -12.07 14.49
C LEU A 217 12.76 -11.30 15.75
N GLY A 218 11.82 -10.61 16.40
CA GLY A 218 12.05 -9.85 17.63
C GLY A 218 12.12 -8.34 17.45
N MET A 219 11.60 -7.80 16.34
CA MET A 219 11.55 -6.35 16.17
C MET A 219 10.54 -5.74 17.14
N HIS A 220 10.83 -4.54 17.62
CA HIS A 220 9.89 -3.78 18.42
C HIS A 220 8.93 -3.00 17.50
N THR A 221 7.77 -2.62 18.05
CA THR A 221 6.72 -1.93 17.28
C THR A 221 7.17 -0.61 16.63
N PRO A 222 7.99 0.25 17.27
CA PRO A 222 8.47 1.49 16.63
C PRO A 222 9.23 1.26 15.32
N GLU A 223 10.07 0.23 15.26
CA GLU A 223 10.88 -0.16 14.10
C GLU A 223 9.97 -0.67 12.97
N MET A 224 9.03 -1.56 13.30
CA MET A 224 8.02 -2.03 12.32
C MET A 224 7.18 -0.88 11.76
N LYS A 225 6.80 0.09 12.60
CA LYS A 225 6.11 1.31 12.14
C LYS A 225 6.98 2.20 11.24
N ALA A 226 8.29 2.26 11.48
CA ALA A 226 9.23 2.99 10.62
C ALA A 226 9.33 2.33 9.24
N VAL A 227 9.52 1.01 9.19
CA VAL A 227 9.58 0.24 7.94
C VAL A 227 8.28 0.37 7.14
N ALA A 228 7.12 0.20 7.77
CA ALA A 228 5.83 0.34 7.10
C ALA A 228 5.63 1.75 6.50
N ARG A 229 6.03 2.81 7.21
CA ARG A 229 5.96 4.19 6.69
C ARG A 229 6.92 4.41 5.52
N ASP A 230 8.11 3.85 5.58
CA ASP A 230 9.10 3.97 4.51
C ASP A 230 8.61 3.31 3.22
N LEU A 231 8.05 2.09 3.30
CA LEU A 231 7.42 1.41 2.16
C LEU A 231 6.30 2.24 1.52
N VAL A 232 5.43 2.82 2.34
CA VAL A 232 4.34 3.67 1.83
C VAL A 232 4.89 4.95 1.21
N LYS A 233 5.88 5.59 1.84
CA LYS A 233 6.51 6.82 1.34
C LYS A 233 7.20 6.61 0.00
N LYS A 234 7.88 5.47 -0.18
CA LYS A 234 8.58 5.11 -1.43
C LYS A 234 7.64 4.59 -2.52
N GLY A 235 6.38 4.29 -2.19
CA GLY A 235 5.42 3.72 -3.14
C GLY A 235 5.59 2.22 -3.38
N GLU A 236 6.50 1.55 -2.67
CA GLU A 236 6.90 0.15 -2.88
C GLU A 236 5.95 -0.85 -2.23
N TRP A 237 5.04 -0.36 -1.39
CA TRP A 237 4.22 -1.19 -0.52
C TRP A 237 3.32 -2.18 -1.27
N ARG A 238 2.73 -1.80 -2.43
CA ARG A 238 1.87 -2.70 -3.22
C ARG A 238 2.62 -3.93 -3.68
N ARG A 239 3.80 -3.71 -4.27
CA ARG A 239 4.70 -4.78 -4.71
C ARG A 239 5.11 -5.68 -3.55
N GLN A 240 5.39 -5.09 -2.39
CA GLN A 240 5.71 -5.87 -1.19
C GLN A 240 4.53 -6.75 -0.75
N LEU A 241 3.30 -6.21 -0.73
CA LEU A 241 2.12 -7.00 -0.38
C LEU A 241 1.87 -8.12 -1.39
N GLU A 242 2.04 -7.87 -2.69
CA GLU A 242 1.94 -8.91 -3.73
C GLU A 242 3.02 -10.00 -3.56
N ALA A 243 4.26 -9.62 -3.22
CA ALA A 243 5.32 -10.56 -2.95
C ALA A 243 4.93 -11.50 -1.78
N TRP A 244 4.41 -10.95 -0.68
CA TRP A 244 3.92 -11.73 0.46
C TRP A 244 2.70 -12.60 0.12
N LYS A 245 1.75 -12.08 -0.67
CA LYS A 245 0.53 -12.81 -1.09
C LYS A 245 0.85 -14.02 -1.96
N ASN A 246 1.75 -13.86 -2.93
CA ASN A 246 1.95 -14.84 -4.00
C ASN A 246 3.04 -15.88 -3.70
N HIS A 247 3.99 -15.59 -2.81
CA HIS A 247 5.20 -16.41 -2.65
C HIS A 247 5.38 -17.02 -1.25
N ARG A 248 4.48 -16.74 -0.30
CA ARG A 248 4.63 -17.18 1.10
C ARG A 248 3.33 -17.82 1.59
N PRO A 249 3.36 -19.06 2.10
CA PRO A 249 2.19 -19.60 2.78
C PRO A 249 1.90 -18.77 4.03
N LEU A 250 0.62 -18.61 4.36
CA LEU A 250 0.23 -17.88 5.58
C LEU A 250 0.51 -18.66 6.86
N THR A 251 0.84 -19.94 6.80
CA THR A 251 1.24 -20.77 7.95
C THR A 251 2.29 -21.81 7.51
N GLY A 252 3.03 -22.37 8.46
CA GLY A 252 4.01 -23.43 8.19
C GLY A 252 5.40 -22.94 7.77
N ALA A 253 6.26 -23.89 7.37
CA ALA A 253 7.64 -23.61 6.98
C ALA A 253 7.68 -22.68 5.75
N GLY A 254 8.51 -21.64 5.83
CA GLY A 254 8.57 -20.61 4.79
C GLY A 254 7.44 -19.58 4.82
N GLY A 255 6.55 -19.61 5.83
CA GLY A 255 5.50 -18.61 5.98
C GLY A 255 5.95 -17.29 6.61
N LEU A 256 5.05 -16.31 6.55
CA LEU A 256 5.31 -14.95 7.05
C LEU A 256 5.64 -14.93 8.55
N THR A 257 6.64 -14.14 8.92
CA THR A 257 6.99 -13.85 10.31
C THR A 257 5.94 -12.96 10.97
N HIS A 258 5.99 -12.88 12.30
CA HIS A 258 5.15 -11.93 13.06
C HIS A 258 5.35 -10.49 12.57
N GLU A 259 6.59 -10.10 12.32
CA GLU A 259 6.98 -8.77 11.90
C GLU A 259 6.45 -8.44 10.50
N GLU A 260 6.56 -9.36 9.55
CA GLU A 260 6.01 -9.17 8.20
C GLU A 260 4.49 -8.98 8.24
N ARG A 261 3.78 -9.78 9.03
CA ARG A 261 2.31 -9.64 9.20
C ARG A 261 1.95 -8.31 9.86
N MET A 262 2.70 -7.90 10.88
CA MET A 262 2.50 -6.60 11.54
C MET A 262 2.74 -5.45 10.56
N ILE A 263 3.83 -5.49 9.79
CA ILE A 263 4.17 -4.49 8.79
C ILE A 263 3.10 -4.44 7.71
N TRP A 264 2.56 -5.57 7.25
CA TRP A 264 1.44 -5.60 6.31
C TRP A 264 0.23 -4.81 6.87
N GLY A 265 -0.22 -5.11 8.08
CA GLY A 265 -1.32 -4.37 8.70
C GLY A 265 -1.05 -2.86 8.81
N LEU A 266 0.16 -2.50 9.26
CA LEU A 266 0.57 -1.08 9.40
C LEU A 266 0.67 -0.36 8.04
N VAL A 267 1.12 -1.05 6.98
CA VAL A 267 1.13 -0.52 5.61
C VAL A 267 -0.28 -0.16 5.18
N LEU A 268 -1.25 -1.04 5.43
CA LEU A 268 -2.64 -0.75 5.11
C LEU A 268 -3.10 0.49 5.87
N ASP A 269 -2.78 0.65 7.16
CA ASP A 269 -3.15 1.84 7.92
C ASP A 269 -2.55 3.15 7.38
N TYR A 270 -1.32 3.12 6.87
CA TYR A 270 -0.61 4.31 6.41
C TYR A 270 -0.82 4.63 4.93
N ALA A 271 -1.13 3.64 4.09
CA ALA A 271 -1.36 3.84 2.67
C ALA A 271 -2.58 4.75 2.44
N LYS A 272 -2.51 5.63 1.44
CA LYS A 272 -3.66 6.42 0.98
C LYS A 272 -4.42 5.62 -0.07
N LEU A 273 -5.63 5.18 0.27
CA LEU A 273 -6.46 4.30 -0.55
C LEU A 273 -7.92 4.74 -0.48
N PRO A 274 -8.66 4.70 -1.61
CA PRO A 274 -10.11 4.71 -1.58
C PRO A 274 -10.65 3.61 -0.65
N LEU A 275 -11.78 3.86 0.01
CA LEU A 275 -12.30 2.94 1.03
C LEU A 275 -12.54 1.53 0.47
N GLU A 276 -13.18 1.39 -0.69
CA GLU A 276 -13.52 0.07 -1.25
C GLU A 276 -12.26 -0.76 -1.53
N GLU A 277 -11.23 -0.13 -2.09
CA GLU A 277 -9.94 -0.77 -2.33
C GLU A 277 -9.26 -1.17 -1.02
N ARG A 278 -9.31 -0.29 -0.01
CA ARG A 278 -8.78 -0.61 1.32
C ARG A 278 -9.48 -1.82 1.93
N LEU A 279 -10.81 -1.86 1.91
CA LEU A 279 -11.57 -2.97 2.47
C LEU A 279 -11.25 -4.29 1.75
N ASP A 280 -10.98 -4.25 0.44
CA ASP A 280 -10.52 -5.42 -0.30
C ASP A 280 -9.13 -5.90 0.15
N GLU A 281 -8.15 -5.00 0.28
CA GLU A 281 -6.83 -5.37 0.81
C GLU A 281 -6.88 -5.84 2.27
N VAL A 282 -7.76 -5.27 3.10
CA VAL A 282 -7.98 -5.74 4.48
C VAL A 282 -8.56 -7.14 4.49
N ARG A 283 -9.49 -7.48 3.59
CA ARG A 283 -10.00 -8.87 3.47
C ARG A 283 -8.90 -9.86 3.13
N LYS A 284 -7.95 -9.48 2.27
CA LYS A 284 -6.78 -10.29 1.91
C LYS A 284 -5.77 -10.40 3.06
N PHE A 285 -5.66 -9.36 3.89
CA PHE A 285 -4.78 -9.34 5.06
C PHE A 285 -5.31 -10.15 6.24
N ILE A 286 -6.62 -10.18 6.49
CA ILE A 286 -7.23 -10.85 7.65
C ILE A 286 -6.72 -12.29 7.87
N PRO A 287 -6.60 -13.15 6.85
CA PRO A 287 -6.01 -14.48 6.99
C PRO A 287 -4.58 -14.52 7.56
N ALA A 288 -3.82 -13.42 7.46
CA ALA A 288 -2.49 -13.28 8.02
C ALA A 288 -2.49 -12.89 9.52
N VAL A 289 -3.64 -12.49 10.08
CA VAL A 289 -3.77 -12.11 11.49
C VAL A 289 -3.91 -13.35 12.37
N ASP A 290 -2.84 -13.66 13.11
CA ASP A 290 -2.72 -14.92 13.86
C ASP A 290 -2.47 -14.75 15.36
N ASN A 291 -2.42 -13.50 15.82
CA ASN A 291 -2.27 -13.16 17.23
C ASN A 291 -2.93 -11.81 17.54
N TRP A 292 -3.15 -11.58 18.84
CA TRP A 292 -3.84 -10.39 19.31
C TRP A 292 -3.08 -9.09 19.00
N ALA A 293 -1.74 -9.11 19.01
CA ALA A 293 -0.95 -7.89 18.83
C ALA A 293 -1.07 -7.33 17.42
N ILE A 294 -1.09 -8.18 16.39
CA ILE A 294 -1.32 -7.77 15.00
C ILE A 294 -2.72 -7.16 14.85
N CYS A 295 -3.74 -7.86 15.36
CA CYS A 295 -5.13 -7.40 15.33
C CYS A 295 -5.29 -6.02 15.97
N ASP A 296 -4.79 -5.87 17.19
CA ASP A 296 -5.01 -4.68 18.00
C ASP A 296 -4.21 -3.48 17.44
N ASN A 297 -2.98 -3.70 16.95
CA ASN A 297 -2.22 -2.63 16.30
C ASN A 297 -2.88 -2.15 15.02
N PHE A 298 -3.36 -3.06 14.17
CA PHE A 298 -4.06 -2.70 12.94
C PHE A 298 -5.34 -1.91 13.25
N CYS A 299 -6.23 -2.48 14.09
CA CYS A 299 -7.54 -1.88 14.33
C CYS A 299 -7.48 -0.55 15.08
N CYS A 300 -6.62 -0.42 16.10
CA CYS A 300 -6.52 0.82 16.88
C CYS A 300 -5.79 1.95 16.14
N ASN A 301 -5.01 1.65 15.10
CA ASN A 301 -4.34 2.65 14.26
C ASN A 301 -5.14 3.00 13.00
N ALA A 302 -6.36 2.46 12.82
CA ALA A 302 -7.22 2.64 11.65
C ALA A 302 -7.79 4.06 11.50
N LYS A 303 -6.90 5.06 11.44
CA LYS A 303 -7.25 6.49 11.29
C LYS A 303 -7.89 6.83 9.95
N TRP A 304 -7.91 5.88 9.02
CA TRP A 304 -8.56 5.97 7.73
C TRP A 304 -10.10 5.83 7.79
N VAL A 305 -10.68 5.49 8.96
CA VAL A 305 -12.14 5.44 9.13
C VAL A 305 -12.70 6.86 9.25
N GLU A 306 -13.06 7.46 8.13
CA GLU A 306 -13.66 8.79 8.08
C GLU A 306 -15.14 8.79 8.48
N LYS A 307 -15.67 9.97 8.87
CA LYS A 307 -17.07 10.11 9.29
C LYS A 307 -18.06 9.72 8.18
N SER A 308 -17.74 10.05 6.93
CA SER A 308 -18.50 9.68 5.72
C SER A 308 -18.56 8.17 5.48
N ASP A 309 -17.52 7.44 5.90
CA ASP A 309 -17.34 6.03 5.61
C ASP A 309 -17.85 5.11 6.73
N LYS A 310 -18.19 5.68 7.89
CA LYS A 310 -18.59 4.93 9.10
C LYS A 310 -19.65 3.85 8.83
N GLU A 311 -20.65 4.10 8.00
CA GLU A 311 -21.70 3.11 7.75
C GLU A 311 -21.20 1.90 6.95
N LYS A 312 -20.32 2.12 5.96
CA LYS A 312 -19.71 1.02 5.20
C LYS A 312 -18.75 0.22 6.07
N VAL A 313 -17.92 0.90 6.84
CA VAL A 313 -16.97 0.26 7.78
C VAL A 313 -17.72 -0.49 8.88
N TRP A 314 -18.86 0.03 9.35
CA TRP A 314 -19.72 -0.65 10.32
C TRP A 314 -20.24 -1.98 9.77
N LYS A 315 -20.78 -2.00 8.55
CA LYS A 315 -21.26 -3.23 7.89
C LYS A 315 -20.13 -4.26 7.76
N PHE A 316 -18.93 -3.80 7.39
CA PHE A 316 -17.75 -4.66 7.33
C PHE A 316 -17.39 -5.22 8.72
N ALA A 317 -17.31 -4.39 9.75
CA ALA A 317 -17.00 -4.84 11.11
C ALA A 317 -18.03 -5.86 11.64
N ARG A 318 -19.32 -5.63 11.38
CA ARG A 318 -20.41 -6.57 11.72
C ARG A 318 -20.28 -7.91 11.01
N GLU A 319 -19.95 -7.91 9.71
CA GLU A 319 -19.67 -9.15 8.95
C GLU A 319 -18.53 -9.93 9.61
N LEU A 320 -17.45 -9.25 10.00
CA LEU A 320 -16.32 -9.88 10.66
C LEU A 320 -16.70 -10.49 12.01
N ILE A 321 -17.44 -9.76 12.86
CA ILE A 321 -17.93 -10.26 14.16
C ILE A 321 -18.75 -11.54 13.98
N GLY A 322 -19.59 -11.60 12.93
CA GLY A 322 -20.42 -12.77 12.60
C GLY A 322 -19.65 -14.01 12.13
N SER A 323 -18.36 -13.88 11.82
CA SER A 323 -17.57 -14.98 11.24
C SER A 323 -17.18 -16.06 12.27
N SER A 324 -16.75 -17.22 11.77
CA SER A 324 -16.31 -18.38 12.57
C SER A 324 -14.84 -18.32 13.00
N GLY A 325 -13.99 -17.51 12.34
CA GLY A 325 -12.56 -17.43 12.64
C GLY A 325 -12.27 -16.58 13.86
N GLU A 326 -11.47 -17.09 14.81
CA GLU A 326 -11.14 -16.40 16.07
C GLU A 326 -10.62 -14.97 15.86
N PHE A 327 -9.53 -14.82 15.11
CA PHE A 327 -8.95 -13.51 14.84
C PHE A 327 -9.75 -12.68 13.84
N ARG A 328 -10.47 -13.30 12.90
CA ARG A 328 -11.38 -12.59 12.00
C ARG A 328 -12.49 -11.88 12.79
N ALA A 329 -13.14 -12.58 13.71
CA ALA A 329 -14.13 -11.99 14.61
C ALA A 329 -13.50 -10.96 15.56
N ARG A 330 -12.28 -11.21 16.05
CA ARG A 330 -11.55 -10.23 16.87
C ARG A 330 -11.31 -8.92 16.11
N VAL A 331 -10.90 -8.95 14.85
CA VAL A 331 -10.72 -7.73 14.03
C VAL A 331 -12.01 -6.91 14.00
N GLY A 332 -13.16 -7.55 13.78
CA GLY A 332 -14.46 -6.87 13.82
C GLY A 332 -14.77 -6.24 15.20
N LEU A 333 -14.48 -6.96 16.29
CA LEU A 333 -14.67 -6.47 17.66
C LEU A 333 -13.76 -5.26 17.97
N ILE A 334 -12.48 -5.32 17.65
CA ILE A 334 -11.54 -4.24 17.98
C ILE A 334 -11.75 -3.01 17.09
N LEU A 335 -12.08 -3.20 15.81
CA LEU A 335 -12.48 -2.09 14.95
C LEU A 335 -13.76 -1.40 15.46
N SER A 336 -14.72 -2.20 15.97
CA SER A 336 -15.93 -1.71 16.65
C SER A 336 -15.62 -0.90 17.91
N LEU A 337 -14.71 -1.42 18.75
CA LEU A 337 -14.24 -0.75 19.96
C LEU A 337 -13.61 0.61 19.64
N ALA A 338 -12.75 0.67 18.63
CA ALA A 338 -12.03 1.88 18.25
C ALA A 338 -12.96 2.97 17.67
N HIS A 339 -13.90 2.60 16.80
CA HIS A 339 -14.61 3.58 15.96
C HIS A 339 -16.12 3.70 16.19
N PHE A 340 -16.74 2.77 16.93
CA PHE A 340 -18.20 2.63 17.00
C PHE A 340 -18.76 2.61 18.42
N LEU A 341 -18.08 3.27 19.37
CA LEU A 341 -18.54 3.53 20.74
C LEU A 341 -18.85 5.03 20.98
N ASP A 342 -19.36 5.72 19.95
CA ASP A 342 -19.94 7.06 20.08
C ASP A 342 -21.46 6.98 20.31
N GLU A 343 -22.09 8.11 20.67
CA GLU A 343 -23.52 8.21 21.00
C GLU A 343 -24.44 7.65 19.92
N CYS A 344 -24.06 7.76 18.64
CA CYS A 344 -24.88 7.32 17.52
C CYS A 344 -24.78 5.81 17.25
N SER A 345 -23.66 5.19 17.63
CA SER A 345 -23.37 3.80 17.24
C SER A 345 -23.27 2.82 18.41
N VAL A 346 -23.07 3.28 19.65
CA VAL A 346 -22.77 2.38 20.77
C VAL A 346 -23.86 1.32 20.98
N GLN A 347 -25.14 1.69 20.98
CA GLN A 347 -26.25 0.76 21.19
C GLN A 347 -26.23 -0.38 20.16
N ARG A 348 -26.22 -0.04 18.86
CA ARG A 348 -26.16 -1.03 17.77
C ARG A 348 -24.88 -1.88 17.81
N THR A 349 -23.77 -1.31 18.30
CA THR A 349 -22.51 -2.03 18.50
C THR A 349 -22.65 -3.10 19.58
N LEU A 350 -23.19 -2.73 20.75
CA LEU A 350 -23.37 -3.66 21.87
C LEU A 350 -24.40 -4.75 21.53
N ASP A 351 -25.51 -4.40 20.86
CA ASP A 351 -26.52 -5.37 20.43
C ASP A 351 -25.94 -6.39 19.45
N THR A 352 -25.10 -5.96 18.49
CA THR A 352 -24.42 -6.89 17.55
C THR A 352 -23.57 -7.93 18.29
N VAL A 353 -22.87 -7.53 19.35
CA VAL A 353 -22.04 -8.45 20.14
C VAL A 353 -22.88 -9.40 20.99
N VAL A 354 -24.00 -8.93 21.56
CA VAL A 354 -24.96 -9.79 22.28
C VAL A 354 -25.60 -10.80 21.34
N GLU A 355 -26.06 -10.36 20.16
CA GLU A 355 -26.68 -11.21 19.14
C GLU A 355 -25.71 -12.27 18.61
N ARG A 356 -24.40 -11.96 18.56
CA ARG A 356 -23.37 -12.95 18.20
C ARG A 356 -23.30 -14.13 19.18
N ASN A 357 -23.83 -13.96 20.39
CA ASN A 357 -23.96 -14.97 21.45
C ASN A 357 -22.63 -15.68 21.77
N ILE A 358 -21.61 -14.89 22.13
CA ILE A 358 -20.27 -15.40 22.47
C ILE A 358 -20.35 -16.05 23.86
N GLY A 359 -20.28 -17.39 23.90
CA GLY A 359 -20.34 -18.20 25.13
C GLY A 359 -19.01 -18.32 25.87
N ASP A 360 -19.03 -18.93 27.07
CA ASP A 360 -17.83 -19.17 27.89
C ASP A 360 -16.88 -20.22 27.29
N ASP A 361 -17.38 -21.05 26.38
CA ASP A 361 -16.69 -22.05 25.57
C ASP A 361 -16.08 -21.47 24.28
N SER A 362 -16.40 -20.21 23.95
CA SER A 362 -15.86 -19.56 22.76
C SER A 362 -14.34 -19.32 22.85
N PRO A 363 -13.65 -19.19 21.71
CA PRO A 363 -12.22 -18.93 21.68
C PRO A 363 -11.81 -17.72 22.53
N PHE A 364 -10.66 -17.83 23.18
CA PHE A 364 -10.22 -16.89 24.23
C PHE A 364 -10.14 -15.44 23.71
N TYR A 365 -9.57 -15.23 22.53
CA TYR A 365 -9.33 -13.89 22.00
C TYR A 365 -10.61 -13.20 21.50
N ILE A 366 -11.63 -13.96 21.10
CA ILE A 366 -12.97 -13.39 20.85
C ILE A 366 -13.58 -12.93 22.17
N ARG A 367 -13.61 -13.80 23.19
CA ARG A 367 -14.17 -13.45 24.51
C ARG A 367 -13.49 -12.22 25.10
N MET A 368 -12.15 -12.18 25.04
CA MET A 368 -11.37 -11.04 25.53
C MET A 368 -11.66 -9.76 24.74
N GLY A 369 -11.82 -9.84 23.42
CA GLY A 369 -12.21 -8.71 22.58
C GLY A 369 -13.58 -8.14 22.97
N ALA A 370 -14.57 -9.02 23.16
CA ALA A 370 -15.91 -8.63 23.62
C ALA A 370 -15.87 -8.00 25.01
N ALA A 371 -15.18 -8.61 25.97
CA ALA A 371 -15.04 -8.07 27.32
C ALA A 371 -14.38 -6.69 27.33
N TRP A 372 -13.35 -6.48 26.50
CA TRP A 372 -12.70 -5.18 26.37
C TRP A 372 -13.62 -4.14 25.71
N LEU A 373 -14.38 -4.52 24.68
CA LEU A 373 -15.36 -3.64 24.03
C LEU A 373 -16.40 -3.14 25.04
N PHE A 374 -16.97 -4.01 25.87
CA PHE A 374 -17.92 -3.61 26.91
C PHE A 374 -17.25 -2.76 28.01
N ALA A 375 -16.02 -3.07 28.41
CA ALA A 375 -15.28 -2.24 29.34
C ALA A 375 -15.02 -0.82 28.80
N GLU A 376 -14.69 -0.71 27.51
CA GLU A 376 -14.50 0.56 26.83
C GLU A 376 -15.83 1.32 26.70
N ALA A 377 -16.93 0.62 26.39
CA ALA A 377 -18.26 1.21 26.33
C ALA A 377 -18.69 1.77 27.70
N LEU A 378 -18.42 1.07 28.79
CA LEU A 378 -18.64 1.58 30.16
C LEU A 378 -17.82 2.83 30.44
N CYS A 379 -16.62 2.96 29.85
CA CYS A 379 -15.80 4.16 30.02
C CYS A 379 -16.31 5.36 29.21
N ARG A 380 -16.89 5.12 28.02
CA ARG A 380 -17.24 6.18 27.05
C ARG A 380 -18.73 6.56 27.06
N GLN A 381 -19.59 5.60 27.35
CA GLN A 381 -21.05 5.65 27.16
C GLN A 381 -21.73 4.86 28.29
N TYR A 382 -21.44 5.24 29.54
CA TYR A 382 -21.79 4.47 30.75
C TYR A 382 -23.28 4.12 30.81
N ASP A 383 -24.16 5.09 30.62
CA ASP A 383 -25.62 4.90 30.74
C ASP A 383 -26.17 3.93 29.69
N ILE A 384 -25.57 3.88 28.50
CA ILE A 384 -25.97 2.95 27.44
C ILE A 384 -25.39 1.56 27.66
N ALA A 385 -24.16 1.45 28.19
CA ALA A 385 -23.49 0.17 28.40
C ALA A 385 -23.93 -0.54 29.69
N LEU A 386 -24.28 0.21 30.75
CA LEU A 386 -24.63 -0.35 32.06
C LEU A 386 -25.80 -1.35 32.03
N PRO A 387 -26.92 -1.13 31.30
CA PRO A 387 -28.02 -2.08 31.22
C PRO A 387 -27.59 -3.49 30.81
N TYR A 388 -26.65 -3.62 29.87
CA TYR A 388 -26.13 -4.91 29.41
C TYR A 388 -25.46 -5.72 30.53
N ILE A 389 -24.76 -5.03 31.43
CA ILE A 389 -24.14 -5.63 32.61
C ILE A 389 -25.21 -5.91 33.66
N ARG A 390 -26.05 -4.94 34.01
CA ARG A 390 -27.08 -5.10 35.05
C ARG A 390 -28.03 -6.26 34.75
N GLU A 391 -28.42 -6.41 33.49
CA GLU A 391 -29.35 -7.44 33.00
C GLU A 391 -28.65 -8.74 32.59
N ARG A 392 -27.33 -8.84 32.80
CA ARG A 392 -26.55 -10.07 32.57
C ARG A 392 -26.69 -10.61 31.14
N ARG A 393 -26.66 -9.71 30.14
CA ARG A 393 -26.83 -10.03 28.71
C ARG A 393 -25.60 -10.69 28.06
N LEU A 394 -24.56 -10.99 28.84
CA LEU A 394 -23.29 -11.54 28.38
C LEU A 394 -23.01 -12.86 29.11
N SER A 395 -22.13 -13.69 28.53
CA SER A 395 -21.65 -14.89 29.21
C SER A 395 -20.98 -14.52 30.55
N ARG A 396 -20.99 -15.45 31.52
CA ARG A 396 -20.45 -15.21 32.87
C ARG A 396 -19.01 -14.70 32.82
N TRP A 397 -18.17 -15.31 31.99
CA TRP A 397 -16.78 -14.91 31.85
C TRP A 397 -16.64 -13.51 31.26
N ILE A 398 -17.34 -13.21 30.15
CA ILE A 398 -17.25 -11.92 29.46
C ILE A 398 -17.74 -10.79 30.38
N HIS A 399 -18.87 -11.01 31.05
CA HIS A 399 -19.45 -10.08 32.01
C HIS A 399 -18.47 -9.72 33.13
N ASN A 400 -17.94 -10.73 33.82
CA ASN A 400 -17.02 -10.51 34.93
C ASN A 400 -15.71 -9.87 34.46
N LYS A 401 -15.24 -10.22 33.26
CA LYS A 401 -14.02 -9.66 32.68
C LYS A 401 -14.20 -8.21 32.23
N ALA A 402 -15.35 -7.85 31.67
CA ALA A 402 -15.70 -6.48 31.32
C ALA A 402 -15.72 -5.59 32.57
N ILE A 403 -16.37 -6.03 33.65
CA ILE A 403 -16.34 -5.32 34.95
C ILE A 403 -14.91 -5.16 35.45
N GLN A 404 -14.11 -6.23 35.43
CA GLN A 404 -12.72 -6.15 35.86
C GLN A 404 -11.96 -5.07 35.09
N LYS A 405 -12.00 -5.10 33.76
CA LYS A 405 -11.27 -4.14 32.91
C LYS A 405 -11.80 -2.71 33.04
N ALA A 406 -13.10 -2.53 33.20
CA ALA A 406 -13.69 -1.22 33.45
C ALA A 406 -13.14 -0.61 34.75
N ARG A 407 -13.04 -1.43 35.82
CA ARG A 407 -12.51 -1.00 37.12
C ARG A 407 -11.02 -0.66 37.10
N GLU A 408 -10.25 -1.27 36.22
CA GLU A 408 -8.83 -0.94 35.98
C GLU A 408 -8.66 0.44 35.31
N SER A 409 -9.71 0.99 34.67
CA SER A 409 -9.64 2.28 33.98
C SER A 409 -9.63 3.46 34.94
N PHE A 410 -8.76 4.44 34.73
CA PHE A 410 -8.80 5.72 35.44
C PHE A 410 -9.94 6.65 34.98
N ARG A 411 -10.66 6.30 33.91
CA ARG A 411 -11.77 7.09 33.36
C ARG A 411 -13.12 6.87 34.06
N ILE A 412 -13.21 5.85 34.91
CA ILE A 412 -14.43 5.56 35.68
C ILE A 412 -14.23 6.06 37.11
N ALA A 413 -15.20 6.80 37.63
CA ALA A 413 -15.17 7.28 39.01
C ALA A 413 -15.16 6.12 40.02
N PRO A 414 -14.48 6.24 41.18
CA PRO A 414 -14.40 5.18 42.18
C PRO A 414 -15.76 4.58 42.59
N GLU A 415 -16.78 5.42 42.77
CA GLU A 415 -18.12 5.03 43.20
C GLU A 415 -18.80 4.12 42.16
N LEU A 416 -18.61 4.44 40.88
CA LEU A 416 -19.11 3.62 39.77
C LEU A 416 -18.36 2.28 39.68
N LYS A 417 -17.07 2.25 40.01
CA LYS A 417 -16.28 0.99 40.07
C LYS A 417 -16.78 0.07 41.16
N ASP A 418 -17.13 0.63 42.32
CA ASP A 418 -17.67 -0.13 43.45
C ASP A 418 -19.04 -0.68 43.10
N TYR A 419 -19.91 0.13 42.51
CA TYR A 419 -21.20 -0.33 42.00
C TYR A 419 -21.04 -1.45 40.96
N LEU A 420 -20.20 -1.28 39.94
CA LEU A 420 -19.93 -2.33 38.95
C LEU A 420 -19.43 -3.63 39.60
N ASN A 421 -18.65 -3.55 40.68
CA ASN A 421 -18.18 -4.74 41.38
C ASN A 421 -19.32 -5.53 42.03
N THR A 422 -20.37 -4.86 42.51
CA THR A 422 -21.57 -5.53 43.05
C THR A 422 -22.34 -6.32 41.99
N LEU A 423 -22.14 -6.02 40.71
CA LEU A 423 -22.85 -6.64 39.60
C LEU A 423 -22.16 -7.91 39.06
N LYS A 424 -21.02 -8.34 39.62
CA LYS A 424 -20.36 -9.59 39.20
C LYS A 424 -21.26 -10.82 39.46
N PHE A 425 -21.14 -11.83 38.60
CA PHE A 425 -21.86 -13.11 38.67
C PHE A 425 -21.44 -14.01 39.83
#